data_AF-A0A925CQS0-F1
#
_entry.id   AF-A0A925CQS0-F1
#
_cell.length_a   1.000
_cell.length_b   1.000
_cell.length_c   1.000
_cell.angle_alpha   90.00
_cell.angle_beta   90.00
_cell.angle_gamma   90.00
#
_symmetry.space_group_name_H-M   'P 1'
#
loop_
_entity.id
_entity.type
_entity.pdbx_description
1 polymer ?
#
loop_
_entity_poly.entity_id
_entity_poly.type
_entity_poly.pdbx_seq_one_letter_code
_entity_poly.pdbx_strand_id
1 'polypeptide(L)'
;MVDASSLIRSNPALVATAALTIATVVALCIAVVVLSRSRTSLRPVVFFGGFMAIVVGPQLAFHTAQAVGWIPKRDLTWTPDDGTVSPIRYRVNASALAVSGGRFADPVTVFGAAHDPDLVTDLRSRMPDGPLARAQVAEMAILPPSSSLVVAVFQSTDDAERTADAYLRMMTGDLPTVGVDGTRTIVRVNDVAKALVVDRTLFVWTGPDSATVARALAQSALVSREPVGAAGMTDASRDFLLYRPATLVAIVLSLVVCAVVFFFRVAPWAGEVVAQAGATPVSTTEMRHRLMQVNTLDVPFTVEAVDGEPDTLVATWRYADATWIDFARARGLHRTHRILMRLDDERQMVRPIDQTSSLDVSAGRGGANLSWRSERGIVFVHREQQRVFGLQVDERGRLTDNLSYTYRFDLQEMKAPLIEAVTRAGWRWRPALLFGPRWLRWLTQ
;
A
#
# COMPACT_ATOMS: atom_id res chain seq x y z
N MET A 1 14.53 -27.96 -4.88
CA MET A 1 13.87 -26.75 -5.44
C MET A 1 12.80 -26.32 -4.46
N VAL A 2 12.82 -25.06 -4.02
CA VAL A 2 11.73 -24.51 -3.20
C VAL A 2 10.49 -24.42 -4.09
N ASP A 3 9.37 -24.98 -3.66
CA ASP A 3 8.10 -24.84 -4.36
C ASP A 3 7.72 -23.34 -4.42
N ALA A 4 7.53 -22.82 -5.64
CA ALA A 4 7.15 -21.42 -5.86
C ALA A 4 5.85 -21.06 -5.10
N SER A 5 4.92 -22.03 -4.96
CA SER A 5 3.69 -21.83 -4.20
C SER A 5 3.95 -21.59 -2.71
N SER A 6 4.97 -22.24 -2.15
CA SER A 6 5.38 -22.09 -0.75
C SER A 6 6.11 -20.77 -0.53
N LEU A 7 6.96 -20.36 -1.48
CA LEU A 7 7.65 -19.07 -1.44
C LEU A 7 6.65 -17.89 -1.43
N ILE A 8 5.63 -17.96 -2.31
CA ILE A 8 4.58 -16.92 -2.42
C ILE A 8 3.76 -16.85 -1.13
N ARG A 9 3.28 -18.00 -0.63
CA ARG A 9 2.46 -18.05 0.59
C ARG A 9 3.20 -17.57 1.83
N SER A 10 4.49 -17.86 1.93
CA SER A 10 5.32 -17.48 3.09
C SER A 10 5.88 -16.05 3.02
N ASN A 11 5.72 -15.32 1.90
CA ASN A 11 6.27 -13.97 1.71
C ASN A 11 5.28 -13.03 0.99
N PRO A 12 4.09 -12.76 1.55
CA PRO A 12 3.08 -11.92 0.89
C PRO A 12 3.58 -10.49 0.61
N ALA A 13 4.41 -9.94 1.49
CA ALA A 13 5.01 -8.61 1.28
C ALA A 13 5.93 -8.57 0.05
N LEU A 14 6.74 -9.62 -0.18
CA LEU A 14 7.57 -9.74 -1.37
C LEU A 14 6.71 -9.75 -2.64
N VAL A 15 5.60 -10.49 -2.63
CA VAL A 15 4.67 -10.57 -3.76
C VAL A 15 4.06 -9.20 -4.04
N ALA A 16 3.61 -8.49 -3.01
CA ALA A 16 3.05 -7.15 -3.14
C ALA A 16 4.08 -6.15 -3.70
N THR A 17 5.31 -6.14 -3.16
CA THR A 17 6.37 -5.25 -3.64
C THR A 17 6.82 -5.60 -5.07
N ALA A 18 6.90 -6.89 -5.41
CA ALA A 18 7.20 -7.33 -6.77
C ALA A 18 6.10 -6.90 -7.75
N ALA A 19 4.83 -7.07 -7.40
CA ALA A 19 3.69 -6.61 -8.21
C ALA A 19 3.74 -5.09 -8.44
N LEU A 20 4.00 -4.30 -7.39
CA LEU A 20 4.17 -2.85 -7.50
C LEU A 20 5.35 -2.46 -8.41
N THR A 21 6.46 -3.19 -8.30
CA THR A 21 7.65 -2.98 -9.16
C THR A 21 7.32 -3.24 -10.62
N ILE A 22 6.66 -4.37 -10.92
CA ILE A 22 6.23 -4.73 -12.27
C ILE A 22 5.27 -3.68 -12.83
N ALA A 23 4.24 -3.30 -12.06
CA ALA A 23 3.29 -2.26 -12.47
C ALA A 23 3.98 -0.93 -12.78
N THR A 24 4.98 -0.55 -11.97
CA THR A 24 5.78 0.66 -12.19
C THR A 24 6.58 0.57 -13.49
N VAL A 25 7.27 -0.54 -13.74
CA VAL A 25 8.05 -0.74 -14.98
C VAL A 25 7.13 -0.69 -16.20
N VAL A 26 5.98 -1.37 -16.17
CA VAL A 26 4.99 -1.35 -17.25
C VAL A 26 4.49 0.08 -17.51
N ALA A 27 4.13 0.83 -16.46
CA ALA A 27 3.70 2.21 -16.59
C ALA A 27 4.79 3.12 -17.20
N LEU A 28 6.05 2.96 -16.77
CA LEU A 28 7.18 3.70 -17.33
C LEU A 28 7.43 3.34 -18.80
N CYS A 29 7.35 2.06 -19.18
CA CYS A 29 7.47 1.64 -20.57
C CYS A 29 6.37 2.25 -21.46
N ILE A 30 5.11 2.26 -20.98
CA ILE A 30 4.00 2.91 -21.68
C ILE A 30 4.29 4.41 -21.86
N ALA A 31 4.78 5.08 -20.79
CA ALA A 31 5.14 6.49 -20.87
C ALA A 31 6.27 6.76 -21.88
N VAL A 32 7.28 5.89 -21.97
CA VAL A 32 8.34 5.99 -22.99
C VAL A 32 7.75 5.90 -24.40
N VAL A 33 6.84 4.96 -24.66
CA VAL A 33 6.22 4.81 -25.97
C VAL A 33 5.38 6.04 -26.33
N VAL A 34 4.60 6.58 -25.38
CA VAL A 34 3.79 7.78 -25.61
C VAL A 34 4.67 9.00 -25.88
N LEU A 35 5.67 9.26 -25.03
CA LEU A 35 6.54 10.44 -25.14
C LEU A 35 7.47 10.39 -26.36
N SER A 36 7.97 9.20 -26.72
CA SER A 36 8.78 9.04 -27.93
C SER A 36 7.97 9.32 -29.20
N ARG A 37 6.70 8.88 -29.25
CA ARG A 37 5.79 9.17 -30.37
C ARG A 37 5.47 10.65 -30.51
N SER A 38 5.38 11.39 -29.40
CA SER A 38 5.16 12.84 -29.40
C SER A 38 6.45 13.66 -29.54
N ARG A 39 7.60 13.02 -29.75
CA ARG A 39 8.95 13.65 -29.77
C ARG A 39 9.22 14.49 -28.52
N THR A 40 8.60 14.14 -27.40
CA THR A 40 8.79 14.80 -26.12
C THR A 40 9.98 14.19 -25.39
N SER A 41 10.63 14.99 -24.54
CA SER A 41 11.74 14.53 -23.69
C SER A 41 11.37 13.30 -22.86
N LEU A 42 12.28 12.32 -22.79
CA LEU A 42 12.16 11.14 -21.91
C LEU A 42 12.69 11.40 -20.49
N ARG A 43 13.26 12.58 -20.20
CA ARG A 43 13.81 12.91 -18.88
C ARG A 43 12.79 12.76 -17.73
N PRO A 44 11.48 13.10 -17.90
CA PRO A 44 10.48 12.81 -16.87
C PRO A 44 10.37 11.32 -16.51
N VAL A 45 10.48 10.41 -17.49
CA VAL A 45 10.48 8.96 -17.23
C VAL A 45 11.69 8.57 -16.39
N VAL A 46 12.87 9.08 -16.73
CA VAL A 46 14.10 8.83 -15.96
C VAL A 46 13.96 9.35 -14.54
N PHE A 47 13.36 10.55 -14.36
CA PHE A 47 13.06 11.10 -13.05
C PHE A 47 12.14 10.19 -12.24
N PHE A 48 10.98 9.80 -12.80
CA PHE A 48 10.05 8.92 -12.09
C PHE A 48 10.66 7.54 -11.79
N GLY A 49 11.39 6.96 -12.74
CA GLY A 49 12.10 5.70 -12.53
C GLY A 49 13.14 5.79 -11.41
N GLY A 50 13.94 6.85 -11.38
CA GLY A 50 14.91 7.07 -10.31
C GLY A 50 14.25 7.30 -8.94
N PHE A 51 13.15 8.06 -8.89
CA PHE A 51 12.40 8.26 -7.65
C PHE A 51 11.80 6.94 -7.13
N MET A 52 11.18 6.14 -8.00
CA MET A 52 10.62 4.84 -7.64
C MET A 52 11.72 3.86 -7.21
N ALA A 53 12.92 3.92 -7.78
CA ALA A 53 14.05 3.12 -7.32
C ALA A 53 14.47 3.47 -5.87
N ILE A 54 14.42 4.75 -5.47
CA ILE A 54 14.71 5.18 -4.09
C ILE A 54 13.65 4.66 -3.10
N VAL A 55 12.37 4.65 -3.50
CA VAL A 55 11.25 4.28 -2.61
C VAL A 55 11.02 2.77 -2.58
N VAL A 56 10.88 2.14 -3.75
CA VAL A 56 10.50 0.73 -3.90
C VAL A 56 11.71 -0.19 -3.84
N GLY A 57 12.87 0.26 -4.32
CA GLY A 57 14.10 -0.54 -4.37
C GLY A 57 14.51 -1.13 -3.02
N PRO A 58 14.63 -0.31 -1.95
CA PRO A 58 14.97 -0.82 -0.61
C PRO A 58 13.97 -1.84 -0.07
N GLN A 59 12.67 -1.66 -0.32
CA GLN A 59 11.62 -2.60 0.10
C GLN A 59 11.75 -3.94 -0.63
N LEU A 60 11.95 -3.90 -1.95
CA LEU A 60 12.13 -5.10 -2.76
C LEU A 60 13.38 -5.86 -2.32
N ALA A 61 14.49 -5.15 -2.09
CA ALA A 61 15.74 -5.74 -1.60
C ALA A 61 15.56 -6.37 -0.22
N PHE A 62 14.91 -5.66 0.72
CA PHE A 62 14.65 -6.15 2.07
C PHE A 62 13.81 -7.42 2.08
N HIS A 63 12.66 -7.42 1.39
CA HIS A 63 11.78 -8.59 1.35
C HIS A 63 12.36 -9.77 0.56
N THR A 64 13.16 -9.49 -0.47
CA THR A 64 13.92 -10.55 -1.18
C THR A 64 14.93 -11.18 -0.24
N ALA A 65 15.70 -10.37 0.49
CA ALA A 65 16.67 -10.84 1.47
C ALA A 65 16.03 -11.65 2.61
N GLN A 66 14.81 -11.28 3.05
CA GLN A 66 14.03 -12.11 3.98
C GLN A 66 13.59 -13.44 3.37
N ALA A 67 13.13 -13.45 2.12
CA ALA A 67 12.64 -14.65 1.46
C ALA A 67 13.75 -15.69 1.20
N VAL A 68 14.99 -15.24 0.97
CA VAL A 68 16.16 -16.11 0.80
C VAL A 68 16.90 -16.40 2.12
N GLY A 69 16.40 -15.90 3.25
CA GLY A 69 16.95 -16.18 4.58
C GLY A 69 18.22 -15.38 4.96
N TRP A 70 18.61 -14.36 4.19
CA TRP A 70 19.72 -13.47 4.56
C TRP A 70 19.37 -12.52 5.70
N ILE A 71 18.10 -12.11 5.76
CA ILE A 71 17.54 -11.34 6.87
C ILE A 71 16.55 -12.26 7.59
N PRO A 72 16.73 -12.52 8.90
CA PRO A 72 15.78 -13.34 9.64
C PRO A 72 14.40 -12.67 9.60
N LYS A 73 13.34 -13.42 9.35
CA LYS A 73 11.98 -12.87 9.42
C LYS A 73 11.70 -12.49 10.86
N ARG A 74 11.28 -11.24 11.08
CA ARG A 74 10.66 -10.84 12.33
C ARG A 74 9.19 -11.18 12.20
N ASP A 75 8.62 -11.88 13.18
CA ASP A 75 7.17 -11.97 13.33
C ASP A 75 6.70 -10.56 13.69
N LEU A 76 6.55 -9.72 12.66
CA LEU A 76 6.09 -8.36 12.81
C LEU A 76 4.60 -8.45 13.13
N THR A 77 4.27 -8.40 14.41
CA THR A 77 2.92 -8.33 15.00
C THR A 77 2.15 -7.05 14.61
N TRP A 78 2.53 -6.37 13.52
CA TRP A 78 1.88 -5.16 13.01
C TRP A 78 0.86 -5.45 11.90
N THR A 79 0.76 -6.70 11.41
CA THR A 79 -0.50 -7.15 10.82
C THR A 79 -1.57 -6.83 11.87
N PRO A 80 -2.60 -6.02 11.52
CA PRO A 80 -3.71 -5.78 12.42
C PRO A 80 -4.09 -7.13 12.99
N ASP A 81 -4.07 -7.23 14.32
CA ASP A 81 -4.54 -8.41 15.04
C ASP A 81 -5.97 -8.63 14.54
N ASP A 82 -6.13 -9.49 13.55
CA ASP A 82 -7.39 -9.88 12.93
C ASP A 82 -8.18 -10.79 13.90
N GLY A 83 -7.84 -10.70 15.19
CA GLY A 83 -8.24 -11.63 16.23
C GLY A 83 -7.47 -12.95 16.18
N THR A 84 -6.51 -13.12 15.26
CA THR A 84 -5.69 -14.34 15.20
C THR A 84 -4.50 -14.23 16.14
N VAL A 85 -4.81 -14.17 17.43
CA VAL A 85 -3.84 -14.44 18.51
C VAL A 85 -3.08 -15.70 18.12
N SER A 86 -1.75 -15.61 18.06
CA SER A 86 -0.88 -16.74 17.74
C SER A 86 -1.33 -17.93 18.59
N PRO A 87 -1.85 -19.00 17.97
CA PRO A 87 -2.54 -20.05 18.70
C PRO A 87 -1.59 -20.60 19.75
N ILE A 88 -2.10 -20.76 20.97
CA ILE A 88 -1.37 -21.43 22.06
C ILE A 88 -0.73 -22.69 21.47
N ARG A 89 0.61 -22.79 21.57
CA ARG A 89 1.30 -24.01 21.13
C ARG A 89 1.10 -25.09 22.18
N TYR A 90 0.74 -26.26 21.70
CA TYR A 90 0.66 -27.46 22.53
C TYR A 90 1.82 -28.37 22.17
N ARG A 91 2.31 -29.11 23.17
CA ARG A 91 3.23 -30.23 22.97
C ARG A 91 2.52 -31.51 23.37
N VAL A 92 2.62 -32.54 22.54
CA VAL A 92 2.08 -33.87 22.84
C VAL A 92 3.01 -34.62 23.78
N ASN A 93 2.44 -35.29 24.77
CA ASN A 93 3.13 -36.29 25.58
C ASN A 93 3.21 -37.60 24.78
N ALA A 94 4.26 -37.76 23.97
CA ALA A 94 4.40 -38.91 23.08
C ALA A 94 4.41 -40.27 23.81
N SER A 95 4.92 -40.33 25.05
CA SER A 95 4.90 -41.56 25.86
C SER A 95 3.50 -42.00 26.26
N ALA A 96 2.56 -41.06 26.44
CA ALA A 96 1.17 -41.37 26.74
C ALA A 96 0.43 -41.97 25.53
N LEU A 97 0.93 -41.78 24.32
CA LEU A 97 0.28 -42.19 23.06
C LEU A 97 0.96 -43.39 22.39
N ALA A 98 1.66 -44.23 23.17
CA ALA A 98 2.23 -45.45 22.64
C ALA A 98 1.12 -46.35 22.08
N VAL A 99 1.34 -46.89 20.87
CA VAL A 99 0.37 -47.72 20.15
C VAL A 99 0.87 -49.16 20.12
N SER A 100 0.01 -50.12 20.50
CA SER A 100 0.30 -51.55 20.46
C SER A 100 -0.92 -52.31 19.96
N GLY A 101 -0.74 -53.19 18.97
CA GLY A 101 -1.84 -53.98 18.40
C GLY A 101 -2.98 -53.15 17.81
N GLY A 102 -2.69 -51.92 17.36
CA GLY A 102 -3.69 -50.98 16.85
C GLY A 102 -4.53 -50.29 17.92
N ARG A 103 -4.20 -50.42 19.21
CA ARG A 103 -4.83 -49.74 20.35
C ARG A 103 -3.82 -48.90 21.12
N PHE A 104 -4.28 -48.02 22.01
CA PHE A 104 -3.38 -47.36 22.96
C PHE A 104 -2.83 -48.39 23.95
N ALA A 105 -1.51 -48.38 24.17
CA ALA A 105 -0.85 -49.33 25.06
C ALA A 105 -1.23 -49.13 26.54
N ASP A 106 -1.58 -47.90 26.91
CA ASP A 106 -2.06 -47.52 28.24
C ASP A 106 -3.29 -46.60 28.15
N PRO A 107 -4.50 -47.18 27.99
CA PRO A 107 -5.74 -46.41 27.94
C PRO A 107 -6.01 -45.59 29.21
N VAL A 108 -5.49 -46.00 30.37
CA VAL A 108 -5.64 -45.25 31.63
C VAL A 108 -4.87 -43.93 31.56
N THR A 109 -3.68 -43.91 30.97
CA THR A 109 -2.93 -42.67 30.76
C THR A 109 -3.59 -41.78 29.70
N VAL A 110 -4.23 -42.35 28.68
CA VAL A 110 -4.90 -41.59 27.61
C VAL A 110 -6.23 -40.99 28.06
N PHE A 111 -7.10 -41.80 28.64
CA PHE A 111 -8.48 -41.42 28.98
C PHE A 111 -8.68 -41.07 30.46
N GLY A 112 -7.66 -41.27 31.29
CA GLY A 112 -7.70 -41.04 32.74
C GLY A 112 -8.24 -42.25 33.51
N ALA A 113 -7.97 -42.32 34.81
CA ALA A 113 -8.36 -43.46 35.65
C ALA A 113 -9.88 -43.65 35.83
N ALA A 114 -10.68 -42.65 35.49
CA ALA A 114 -12.14 -42.68 35.62
C ALA A 114 -12.86 -43.18 34.35
N HIS A 115 -12.14 -43.53 33.27
CA HIS A 115 -12.77 -44.08 32.09
C HIS A 115 -13.28 -45.50 32.35
N ASP A 116 -14.40 -45.85 31.73
CA ASP A 116 -14.90 -47.23 31.71
C ASP A 116 -14.24 -47.98 30.54
N PRO A 117 -13.41 -49.01 30.79
CA PRO A 117 -12.71 -49.73 29.73
C PRO A 117 -13.68 -50.45 28.79
N ASP A 118 -14.88 -50.82 29.24
CA ASP A 118 -15.89 -51.49 28.42
C ASP A 118 -16.59 -50.52 27.47
N LEU A 119 -16.45 -49.20 27.69
CA LEU A 119 -17.00 -48.14 26.85
C LEU A 119 -15.98 -47.50 25.91
N VAL A 120 -14.75 -48.03 25.84
CA VAL A 120 -13.76 -47.58 24.87
C VAL A 120 -14.05 -48.20 23.49
N THR A 121 -14.32 -47.35 22.50
CA THR A 121 -14.69 -47.77 21.15
C THR A 121 -13.56 -47.48 20.16
N ASP A 122 -13.13 -48.49 19.39
CA ASP A 122 -12.26 -48.27 18.22
C ASP A 122 -13.09 -47.69 17.07
N LEU A 123 -12.92 -46.39 16.83
CA LEU A 123 -13.68 -45.64 15.83
C LEU A 123 -13.39 -46.09 14.40
N ARG A 124 -12.26 -46.74 14.14
CA ARG A 124 -11.94 -47.26 12.80
C ARG A 124 -12.81 -48.46 12.45
N SER A 125 -13.05 -49.33 13.43
CA SER A 125 -13.95 -50.47 13.24
C SER A 125 -15.41 -50.04 13.16
N ARG A 126 -15.78 -48.99 13.90
CA ARG A 126 -17.15 -48.46 13.89
C ARG A 126 -17.48 -47.67 12.62
N MET A 127 -16.48 -47.03 12.01
CA MET A 127 -16.59 -46.20 10.81
C MET A 127 -15.47 -46.56 9.80
N PRO A 128 -15.56 -47.73 9.15
CA PRO A 128 -14.51 -48.22 8.25
C PRO A 128 -14.29 -47.33 7.02
N ASP A 129 -15.35 -46.63 6.58
CA ASP A 129 -15.29 -45.66 5.48
C ASP A 129 -15.17 -44.21 5.97
N GLY A 130 -15.01 -44.03 7.29
CA GLY A 130 -14.96 -42.72 7.94
C GLY A 130 -13.59 -42.04 7.85
N PRO A 131 -13.53 -40.74 8.16
CA PRO A 131 -12.27 -39.97 8.08
C PRO A 131 -11.17 -40.49 9.02
N LEU A 132 -11.55 -41.21 10.08
CA LEU A 132 -10.63 -41.79 11.07
C LEU A 132 -10.06 -43.17 10.67
N ALA A 133 -10.58 -43.82 9.62
CA ALA A 133 -10.19 -45.18 9.24
C ALA A 133 -8.68 -45.33 8.93
N ARG A 134 -8.02 -44.24 8.52
CA ARG A 134 -6.58 -44.20 8.21
C ARG A 134 -5.67 -44.00 9.41
N ALA A 135 -6.21 -43.78 10.61
CA ALA A 135 -5.41 -43.59 11.81
C ALA A 135 -4.71 -44.90 12.22
N GLN A 136 -3.48 -44.81 12.74
CA GLN A 136 -2.77 -45.93 13.35
C GLN A 136 -3.55 -46.50 14.56
N VAL A 137 -4.21 -45.60 15.28
CA VAL A 137 -5.21 -45.87 16.33
C VAL A 137 -6.19 -44.70 16.35
N ALA A 138 -7.48 -44.97 16.52
CA ALA A 138 -8.48 -43.94 16.80
C ALA A 138 -9.51 -44.51 17.77
N GLU A 139 -9.46 -44.06 19.03
CA GLU A 139 -10.34 -44.56 20.08
C GLU A 139 -11.14 -43.41 20.70
N MET A 140 -12.36 -43.72 21.13
CA MET A 140 -13.25 -42.83 21.87
C MET A 140 -13.57 -43.45 23.23
N ALA A 141 -13.41 -42.68 24.30
CA ALA A 141 -13.88 -43.06 25.62
C ALA A 141 -14.96 -42.09 26.13
N ILE A 142 -15.94 -42.63 26.86
CA ILE A 142 -16.90 -41.84 27.62
C ILE A 142 -16.29 -41.57 29.00
N LEU A 143 -16.25 -40.29 29.38
CA LEU A 143 -15.69 -39.80 30.63
C LEU A 143 -16.82 -39.26 31.52
N PRO A 144 -17.06 -39.86 32.71
CA PRO A 144 -18.08 -39.38 33.63
C PRO A 144 -17.87 -37.90 34.02
N PRO A 145 -18.96 -37.13 34.25
CA PRO A 145 -20.36 -37.54 34.23
C PRO A 145 -21.03 -37.50 32.83
N SER A 146 -20.48 -36.77 31.86
CA SER A 146 -21.14 -36.54 30.56
C SER A 146 -20.21 -35.99 29.47
N SER A 147 -18.94 -36.40 29.50
CA SER A 147 -17.93 -35.98 28.52
C SER A 147 -17.44 -37.15 27.69
N SER A 148 -16.78 -36.86 26.56
CA SER A 148 -16.05 -37.89 25.82
C SER A 148 -14.73 -37.33 25.29
N LEU A 149 -13.80 -38.23 25.01
CA LEU A 149 -12.52 -37.90 24.40
C LEU A 149 -12.26 -38.84 23.23
N VAL A 150 -12.08 -38.27 22.04
CA VAL A 150 -11.53 -38.96 20.87
C VAL A 150 -10.05 -38.66 20.76
N VAL A 151 -9.23 -39.69 20.62
CA VAL A 151 -7.80 -39.55 20.32
C VAL A 151 -7.47 -40.40 19.10
N ALA A 152 -6.87 -39.77 18.09
CA ALA A 152 -6.45 -40.43 16.87
C ALA A 152 -5.02 -40.07 16.49
N VAL A 153 -4.18 -41.08 16.25
CA VAL A 153 -2.75 -40.91 15.90
C VAL A 153 -2.53 -41.33 14.45
N PHE A 154 -1.89 -40.47 13.67
CA PHE A 154 -1.67 -40.64 12.24
C PHE A 154 -0.19 -40.89 11.90
N GLN A 155 0.06 -41.20 10.62
CA GLN A 155 1.42 -41.33 10.07
C GLN A 155 2.11 -39.97 9.96
N SER A 156 1.35 -38.91 9.66
CA SER A 156 1.87 -37.57 9.43
C SER A 156 0.95 -36.50 10.01
N THR A 157 1.49 -35.29 10.22
CA THR A 157 0.72 -34.10 10.61
C THR A 157 -0.31 -33.73 9.55
N ASP A 158 0.06 -33.77 8.27
CA ASP A 158 -0.85 -33.49 7.16
C ASP A 158 -2.07 -34.44 7.15
N ASP A 159 -1.87 -35.72 7.47
CA ASP A 159 -2.98 -36.67 7.59
C ASP A 159 -3.89 -36.33 8.77
N ALA A 160 -3.31 -35.95 9.92
CA ALA A 160 -4.07 -35.54 11.09
C ALA A 160 -4.91 -34.28 10.82
N GLU A 161 -4.35 -33.26 10.15
CA GLU A 161 -5.07 -32.04 9.78
C GLU A 161 -6.19 -32.30 8.78
N ARG A 162 -5.91 -33.05 7.69
CA ARG A 162 -6.94 -33.40 6.70
C ARG A 162 -8.08 -34.20 7.32
N THR A 163 -7.75 -35.17 8.18
CA THR A 163 -8.75 -35.97 8.87
C THR A 163 -9.52 -35.14 9.89
N ALA A 164 -8.88 -34.22 10.61
CA ALA A 164 -9.57 -33.30 11.51
C ALA A 164 -10.59 -32.44 10.75
N ASP A 165 -10.18 -31.85 9.63
CA ASP A 165 -11.09 -31.04 8.81
C ASP A 165 -12.28 -31.85 8.28
N ALA A 166 -12.03 -33.08 7.80
CA ALA A 166 -13.09 -33.97 7.32
C ALA A 166 -14.03 -34.42 8.46
N TYR A 167 -13.47 -34.78 9.62
CA TYR A 167 -14.23 -35.17 10.81
C TYR A 167 -15.11 -34.03 11.33
N LEU A 168 -14.58 -32.80 11.37
CA LEU A 168 -15.33 -31.63 11.81
C LEU A 168 -16.44 -31.27 10.81
N ARG A 169 -16.14 -31.25 9.51
CA ARG A 169 -17.18 -31.04 8.47
C ARG A 169 -18.28 -32.08 8.53
N MET A 170 -17.96 -33.33 8.80
CA MET A 170 -18.94 -34.40 9.00
C MET A 170 -19.86 -34.11 10.19
N MET A 171 -19.35 -33.50 11.27
CA MET A 171 -20.13 -33.16 12.45
C MET A 171 -20.94 -31.87 12.32
N THR A 172 -20.47 -30.87 11.58
CA THR A 172 -21.05 -29.51 11.56
C THR A 172 -21.52 -29.00 10.20
N GLY A 173 -21.25 -29.70 9.11
CA GLY A 173 -21.47 -29.22 7.73
C GLY A 173 -20.40 -28.25 7.25
N ASP A 174 -19.90 -27.37 8.14
CA ASP A 174 -18.84 -26.40 7.86
C ASP A 174 -17.56 -26.67 8.66
N LEU A 175 -16.46 -26.01 8.27
CA LEU A 175 -15.18 -26.09 9.00
C LEU A 175 -15.08 -24.92 9.99
N PRO A 176 -15.15 -25.15 11.31
CA PRO A 176 -14.95 -24.10 12.31
C PRO A 176 -13.54 -23.50 12.22
N THR A 177 -13.44 -22.20 12.47
CA THR A 177 -12.17 -21.48 12.55
C THR A 177 -11.37 -21.94 13.77
N VAL A 178 -10.04 -21.85 13.67
CA VAL A 178 -9.15 -22.11 14.81
C VAL A 178 -9.23 -20.90 15.75
N GLY A 179 -9.62 -21.13 17.00
CA GLY A 179 -9.69 -20.11 18.03
C GLY A 179 -8.31 -19.72 18.57
N VAL A 180 -8.28 -18.64 19.35
CA VAL A 180 -7.07 -18.12 20.02
C VAL A 180 -6.36 -19.15 20.91
N ASP A 181 -7.11 -20.15 21.40
CA ASP A 181 -6.58 -21.23 22.21
C ASP A 181 -6.02 -22.39 21.39
N GLY A 182 -5.89 -22.24 20.06
CA GLY A 182 -5.41 -23.25 19.13
C GLY A 182 -6.43 -24.36 18.81
N THR A 183 -7.65 -24.29 19.37
CA THR A 183 -8.68 -25.31 19.16
C THR A 183 -9.74 -24.85 18.18
N ARG A 184 -10.33 -25.79 17.45
CA ARG A 184 -11.56 -25.57 16.69
C ARG A 184 -12.75 -25.91 17.58
N THR A 185 -13.60 -24.94 17.88
CA THR A 185 -14.73 -25.12 18.79
C THR A 185 -16.04 -25.29 18.01
N ILE A 186 -16.82 -26.29 18.39
CA ILE A 186 -18.14 -26.59 17.85
C ILE A 186 -19.14 -26.52 18.99
N VAL A 187 -20.24 -25.79 18.79
CA VAL A 187 -21.36 -25.75 19.73
C VAL A 187 -22.55 -26.44 19.05
N ARG A 188 -23.06 -27.51 19.68
CA ARG A 188 -24.27 -28.22 19.25
C ARG A 188 -25.38 -27.96 20.27
N VAL A 189 -26.57 -28.50 19.99
CA VAL A 189 -27.77 -28.28 20.83
C VAL A 189 -27.55 -28.75 22.28
N ASN A 190 -26.85 -29.87 22.47
CA ASN A 190 -26.74 -30.52 23.78
C ASN A 190 -25.31 -30.56 24.35
N ASP A 191 -24.31 -30.17 23.56
CA ASP A 191 -22.91 -30.26 23.96
C ASP A 191 -22.00 -29.33 23.15
N VAL A 192 -20.75 -29.22 23.62
CA VAL A 192 -19.66 -28.49 22.99
C VAL A 192 -18.55 -29.48 22.68
N ALA A 193 -17.92 -29.36 21.51
CA ALA A 193 -16.72 -30.09 21.15
C ALA A 193 -15.55 -29.13 20.87
N LYS A 194 -14.35 -29.45 21.36
CA LYS A 194 -13.10 -28.79 20.96
C LYS A 194 -12.17 -29.78 20.30
N ALA A 195 -11.76 -29.49 19.08
CA ALA A 195 -10.79 -30.26 18.34
C ALA A 195 -9.43 -29.56 18.31
N LEU A 196 -8.38 -30.33 18.57
CA LEU A 196 -7.00 -29.87 18.59
C LEU A 196 -6.15 -30.85 17.78
N VAL A 197 -5.37 -30.34 16.84
CA VAL A 197 -4.34 -31.13 16.15
C VAL A 197 -2.99 -30.68 16.65
N VAL A 198 -2.19 -31.62 17.14
CA VAL A 198 -0.81 -31.37 17.58
C VAL A 198 0.08 -32.48 17.05
N ASP A 199 1.14 -32.11 16.34
CA ASP A 199 1.99 -33.04 15.59
C ASP A 199 1.14 -33.95 14.69
N ARG A 200 1.16 -35.26 14.92
CA ARG A 200 0.40 -36.27 14.15
C ARG A 200 -0.85 -36.76 14.89
N THR A 201 -1.33 -36.03 15.89
CA THR A 201 -2.42 -36.47 16.77
C THR A 201 -3.59 -35.50 16.73
N LEU A 202 -4.78 -36.05 16.51
CA LEU A 202 -6.06 -35.35 16.66
C LEU A 202 -6.67 -35.71 18.02
N PHE A 203 -7.06 -34.68 18.76
CA PHE A 203 -7.85 -34.80 19.98
C PHE A 203 -9.19 -34.10 19.80
N VAL A 204 -10.28 -34.73 20.23
CA VAL A 204 -11.60 -34.08 20.28
C VAL A 204 -12.24 -34.34 21.64
N TRP A 205 -12.32 -33.29 22.45
CA TRP A 205 -13.04 -33.33 23.72
C TRP A 205 -14.47 -32.87 23.51
N THR A 206 -15.44 -33.61 24.05
CA THR A 206 -16.84 -33.18 24.09
C THR A 206 -17.35 -33.12 25.52
N GLY A 207 -18.28 -32.21 25.81
CA GLY A 207 -18.89 -32.06 27.13
C GLY A 207 -20.11 -31.13 27.08
N PRO A 208 -20.90 -31.04 28.16
CA PRO A 208 -22.17 -30.32 28.17
C PRO A 208 -22.04 -28.80 27.91
N ASP A 209 -20.88 -28.22 28.19
CA ASP A 209 -20.59 -26.80 27.99
C ASP A 209 -19.10 -26.55 27.70
N SER A 210 -18.79 -25.33 27.26
CA SER A 210 -17.42 -24.92 26.92
C SER A 210 -16.47 -24.95 28.12
N ALA A 211 -16.96 -24.70 29.33
CA ALA A 211 -16.14 -24.67 30.53
C ALA A 211 -15.67 -26.07 30.92
N THR A 212 -16.53 -27.07 30.77
CA THR A 212 -16.24 -28.49 31.00
C THR A 212 -15.18 -28.99 30.03
N VAL A 213 -15.34 -28.68 28.74
CA VAL A 213 -14.35 -29.05 27.71
C VAL A 213 -13.01 -28.34 27.94
N ALA A 214 -13.02 -27.06 28.29
CA ALA A 214 -11.80 -26.31 28.60
C ALA A 214 -11.07 -26.87 29.83
N ARG A 215 -11.81 -27.30 30.86
CA ARG A 215 -11.23 -27.96 32.05
C ARG A 215 -10.63 -29.32 31.70
N ALA A 216 -11.33 -30.12 30.89
CA ALA A 216 -10.82 -31.41 30.42
C ALA A 216 -9.53 -31.27 29.60
N LEU A 217 -9.47 -30.29 28.68
CA LEU A 217 -8.26 -29.97 27.94
C LEU A 217 -7.12 -29.52 28.87
N ALA A 218 -7.40 -28.64 29.83
CA ALA A 218 -6.38 -28.12 30.75
C ALA A 218 -5.84 -29.17 31.73
N GLN A 219 -6.64 -30.18 32.07
CA GLN A 219 -6.27 -31.28 32.96
C GLN A 219 -5.70 -32.50 32.22
N SER A 220 -5.70 -32.48 30.89
CA SER A 220 -5.23 -33.61 30.09
C SER A 220 -3.72 -33.82 30.25
N ALA A 221 -3.31 -35.05 30.55
CA ALA A 221 -1.90 -35.44 30.56
C ALA A 221 -1.31 -35.62 29.13
N LEU A 222 -2.17 -35.55 28.10
CA LEU A 222 -1.81 -35.79 26.70
C LEU A 222 -1.17 -34.59 26.03
N VAL A 223 -1.55 -33.38 26.45
CA VAL A 223 -1.08 -32.13 25.85
C VAL A 223 -0.71 -31.14 26.95
N SER A 224 0.51 -30.61 26.89
CA SER A 224 0.91 -29.48 27.73
C SER A 224 0.87 -28.21 26.89
N ARG A 225 0.30 -27.13 27.43
CA ARG A 225 0.49 -25.81 26.85
C ARG A 225 1.96 -25.46 26.97
N GLU A 226 2.63 -25.30 25.84
CA GLU A 226 3.94 -24.67 25.84
C GLU A 226 3.66 -23.20 26.16
N PRO A 227 4.19 -22.64 27.27
CA PRO A 227 4.09 -21.21 27.47
C PRO A 227 4.60 -20.59 26.18
N VAL A 228 3.82 -19.68 25.60
CA VAL A 228 4.27 -18.87 24.47
C VAL A 228 5.36 -17.96 25.03
N GLY A 229 6.54 -18.54 25.30
CA GLY A 229 7.68 -17.88 25.88
C GLY A 229 8.26 -17.01 24.80
N ALA A 230 7.63 -15.86 24.55
CA ALA A 230 7.97 -14.94 23.48
C ALA A 230 8.46 -15.66 22.20
N ALA A 231 7.77 -16.75 21.84
CA ALA A 231 8.11 -17.56 20.67
C ALA A 231 7.71 -16.74 19.45
N GLY A 232 8.60 -15.84 19.04
CA GLY A 232 8.42 -14.95 17.90
C GLY A 232 9.64 -14.09 17.57
N MET A 233 10.73 -14.22 18.32
CA MET A 233 12.05 -13.78 17.89
C MET A 233 13.06 -14.80 18.39
N THR A 234 13.74 -15.49 17.48
CA THR A 234 15.03 -16.09 17.83
C THR A 234 15.92 -14.95 18.35
N ASP A 235 16.80 -15.17 19.33
CA ASP A 235 17.72 -14.13 19.81
C ASP A 235 18.47 -13.47 18.63
N ALA A 236 18.79 -14.27 17.60
CA ALA A 236 19.35 -13.81 16.33
C ALA A 236 18.51 -12.75 15.59
N SER A 237 17.18 -12.81 15.65
CA SER A 237 16.29 -11.79 15.05
C SER A 237 16.14 -10.55 15.94
N ARG A 238 16.33 -10.65 17.26
CA ARG A 238 16.38 -9.47 18.16
C ARG A 238 17.63 -8.65 17.94
N ASP A 239 18.74 -9.34 17.76
CA ASP A 239 20.04 -8.71 17.67
C ASP A 239 20.39 -8.23 16.26
N PHE A 240 19.61 -8.63 15.25
CA PHE A 240 19.82 -8.25 13.87
C PHE A 240 19.75 -6.72 13.71
N LEU A 241 20.85 -6.14 13.22
CA LEU A 241 21.07 -4.69 13.17
C LEU A 241 19.91 -3.92 12.51
N LEU A 242 19.36 -4.42 11.40
CA LEU A 242 18.28 -3.75 10.68
C LEU A 242 16.97 -3.66 11.47
N TYR A 243 16.79 -4.44 12.54
CA TYR A 243 15.61 -4.38 13.39
C TYR A 243 15.76 -3.47 14.60
N ARG A 244 16.94 -2.89 14.80
CA ARG A 244 17.16 -1.91 15.86
C ARG A 244 16.43 -0.60 15.49
N PRO A 245 15.63 -0.02 16.40
CA PRO A 245 14.87 1.20 16.11
C PRO A 245 15.74 2.34 15.57
N ALA A 246 16.92 2.55 16.15
CA ALA A 246 17.86 3.58 15.70
C ALA A 246 18.33 3.35 14.25
N THR A 247 18.59 2.10 13.86
CA THR A 247 18.98 1.76 12.48
C THR A 247 17.84 1.98 11.51
N LEU A 248 16.61 1.55 11.85
CA LEU A 248 15.43 1.81 11.02
C LEU A 248 15.18 3.30 10.82
N VAL A 249 15.24 4.09 11.89
CA VAL A 249 15.11 5.55 11.82
C VAL A 249 16.21 6.14 10.94
N ALA A 250 17.47 5.72 11.10
CA ALA A 250 18.58 6.20 10.29
C ALA A 250 18.40 5.87 8.80
N ILE A 251 17.92 4.65 8.46
CA ILE A 251 17.63 4.26 7.07
C ILE A 251 16.50 5.12 6.50
N VAL A 252 15.40 5.29 7.23
CA VAL A 252 14.26 6.10 6.77
C VAL A 252 14.68 7.55 6.55
N LEU A 253 15.40 8.16 7.50
CA LEU A 253 15.92 9.52 7.35
C LEU A 253 16.87 9.64 6.16
N SER A 254 17.74 8.64 5.94
CA SER A 254 18.64 8.62 4.79
C SER A 254 17.86 8.54 3.47
N LEU A 255 16.84 7.70 3.38
CA LEU A 255 15.97 7.61 2.21
C LEU A 255 15.19 8.90 1.96
N VAL A 256 14.72 9.57 3.02
CA VAL A 256 14.06 10.89 2.91
C VAL A 256 15.03 11.93 2.38
N VAL A 257 16.26 11.99 2.92
CA VAL A 257 17.30 12.93 2.43
C VAL A 257 17.63 12.64 0.97
N CYS A 258 17.85 11.37 0.61
CA CYS A 258 18.07 10.96 -0.78
C CYS A 258 16.91 11.37 -1.70
N ALA A 259 15.67 11.11 -1.28
CA ALA A 259 14.48 11.47 -2.04
C ALA A 259 14.35 13.00 -2.21
N VAL A 260 14.60 13.79 -1.16
CA VAL A 260 14.59 15.26 -1.20
C VAL A 260 15.67 15.77 -2.16
N VAL A 261 16.92 15.32 -2.01
CA VAL A 261 18.03 15.74 -2.89
C VAL A 261 17.75 15.36 -4.34
N PHE A 262 17.27 14.14 -4.58
CA PHE A 262 16.87 13.67 -5.91
C PHE A 262 15.76 14.55 -6.49
N PHE A 263 14.72 14.84 -5.71
CA PHE A 263 13.58 15.64 -6.17
C PHE A 263 14.02 17.06 -6.55
N PHE A 264 14.80 17.72 -5.69
CA PHE A 264 15.26 19.09 -5.93
C PHE A 264 16.28 19.22 -7.06
N ARG A 265 17.13 18.21 -7.29
CA ARG A 265 18.14 18.26 -8.36
C ARG A 265 17.60 17.76 -9.70
N VAL A 266 16.87 16.65 -9.67
CA VAL A 266 16.49 15.90 -10.88
C VAL A 266 15.16 16.39 -11.45
N ALA A 267 14.20 16.86 -10.64
CA ALA A 267 12.93 17.36 -11.18
C ALA A 267 13.11 18.61 -12.08
N PRO A 268 13.91 19.65 -11.68
CA PRO A 268 14.24 20.76 -12.57
C PRO A 268 14.88 20.33 -13.90
N TRP A 269 15.80 19.36 -13.84
CA TRP A 269 16.47 18.82 -15.02
C TRP A 269 15.48 18.08 -15.93
N ALA A 270 14.55 17.34 -15.35
CA ALA A 270 13.56 16.58 -16.09
C ALA A 270 12.62 17.48 -16.91
N GLY A 271 12.33 18.69 -16.40
CA GLY A 271 11.48 19.67 -17.06
C GLY A 271 12.24 20.68 -17.90
N GLU A 272 13.56 20.53 -18.04
CA GLU A 272 14.39 21.50 -18.72
C GLU A 272 14.23 21.43 -20.24
N VAL A 273 14.05 22.58 -20.87
CA VAL A 273 14.12 22.78 -22.33
C VAL A 273 15.36 23.59 -22.65
N VAL A 274 16.22 23.01 -23.50
CA VAL A 274 17.47 23.65 -23.92
C VAL A 274 17.19 24.79 -24.90
N ALA A 275 18.11 25.75 -24.96
CA ALA A 275 18.07 26.81 -25.97
C ALA A 275 18.08 26.20 -27.39
N GLN A 276 17.45 26.90 -28.34
CA GLN A 276 17.45 26.46 -29.73
C GLN A 276 18.88 26.48 -30.29
N ALA A 277 19.26 25.43 -31.02
CA ALA A 277 20.59 25.34 -31.61
C ALA A 277 20.89 26.56 -32.51
N GLY A 278 22.04 27.18 -32.30
CA GLY A 278 22.47 28.38 -33.04
C GLY A 278 21.92 29.71 -32.52
N ALA A 279 21.02 29.71 -31.54
CA ALA A 279 20.55 30.95 -30.93
C ALA A 279 21.62 31.54 -30.00
N THR A 280 21.97 32.81 -30.20
CA THR A 280 22.86 33.56 -29.31
C THR A 280 22.07 34.12 -28.13
N PRO A 281 22.51 33.89 -26.87
CA PRO A 281 21.83 34.43 -25.71
C PRO A 281 21.75 35.97 -25.77
N VAL A 282 20.54 36.51 -25.65
CA VAL A 282 20.30 37.96 -25.55
C VAL A 282 20.50 38.46 -24.12
N SER A 283 20.61 39.78 -23.93
CA SER A 283 20.69 40.37 -22.60
C SER A 283 19.41 40.13 -21.78
N THR A 284 19.51 40.14 -20.44
CA THR A 284 18.34 40.02 -19.55
C THR A 284 17.24 41.04 -19.87
N THR A 285 17.58 42.29 -20.19
CA THR A 285 16.61 43.33 -20.56
C THR A 285 15.85 42.99 -21.83
N GLU A 286 16.56 42.53 -22.86
CA GLU A 286 15.95 42.09 -24.12
C GLU A 286 15.10 40.84 -23.91
N MET A 287 15.55 39.90 -23.07
CA MET A 287 14.80 38.70 -22.71
C MET A 287 13.49 39.03 -22.01
N ARG A 288 13.53 39.97 -21.06
CA ARG A 288 12.34 40.50 -20.37
C ARG A 288 11.36 41.13 -21.36
N HIS A 289 11.86 41.95 -22.27
CA HIS A 289 11.05 42.58 -23.31
C HIS A 289 10.37 41.54 -24.21
N ARG A 290 11.10 40.52 -24.68
CA ARG A 290 10.54 39.42 -25.49
C ARG A 290 9.45 38.64 -24.78
N LEU A 291 9.62 38.36 -23.48
CA LEU A 291 8.59 37.70 -22.69
C LEU A 291 7.33 38.57 -22.53
N MET A 292 7.49 39.90 -22.38
CA MET A 292 6.34 40.81 -22.33
C MET A 292 5.66 40.96 -23.70
N GLN A 293 6.39 40.86 -24.81
CA GLN A 293 5.83 40.84 -26.17
C GLN A 293 4.92 39.65 -26.43
N VAL A 294 4.98 38.58 -25.62
CA VAL A 294 4.02 37.46 -25.71
C VAL A 294 2.58 37.96 -25.53
N ASN A 295 2.36 39.08 -24.81
CA ASN A 295 1.04 39.71 -24.68
C ASN A 295 0.44 40.25 -25.98
N THR A 296 1.25 40.44 -27.03
CA THR A 296 0.73 40.87 -28.34
C THR A 296 0.24 39.71 -29.18
N LEU A 297 0.53 38.47 -28.76
CA LEU A 297 -0.01 37.27 -29.39
C LEU A 297 -1.45 37.06 -28.91
N ASP A 298 -2.23 36.33 -29.71
CA ASP A 298 -3.56 35.88 -29.31
C ASP A 298 -3.43 34.72 -28.32
N VAL A 299 -3.11 35.04 -27.06
CA VAL A 299 -2.90 34.08 -25.98
C VAL A 299 -3.84 34.33 -24.80
N PRO A 300 -4.31 33.26 -24.12
CA PRO A 300 -5.28 33.37 -23.02
C PRO A 300 -4.64 33.76 -21.67
N PHE A 301 -3.54 34.51 -21.66
CA PHE A 301 -2.85 34.94 -20.44
C PHE A 301 -2.18 36.31 -20.62
N THR A 302 -1.85 36.97 -19.51
CA THR A 302 -1.01 38.18 -19.50
C THR A 302 0.33 37.90 -18.85
N VAL A 303 1.39 38.53 -19.32
CA VAL A 303 2.73 38.53 -18.75
C VAL A 303 3.02 39.91 -18.21
N GLU A 304 3.28 40.00 -16.91
CA GLU A 304 3.49 41.25 -16.20
C GLU A 304 4.80 41.20 -15.43
N ALA A 305 5.38 42.37 -15.19
CA ALA A 305 6.50 42.50 -14.28
C ALA A 305 6.04 42.43 -12.84
N VAL A 306 6.86 41.84 -11.97
CA VAL A 306 6.61 41.87 -10.53
C VAL A 306 7.23 43.14 -9.95
N ASP A 307 6.40 43.95 -9.30
CA ASP A 307 6.85 45.18 -8.64
C ASP A 307 7.93 44.88 -7.60
N GLY A 308 9.02 45.65 -7.64
CA GLY A 308 10.17 45.48 -6.75
C GLY A 308 11.10 44.30 -7.08
N GLU A 309 10.78 43.47 -8.09
CA GLU A 309 11.64 42.37 -8.56
C GLU A 309 11.97 42.52 -10.06
N PRO A 310 13.06 43.23 -10.43
CA PRO A 310 13.36 43.57 -11.84
C PRO A 310 13.62 42.34 -12.73
N ASP A 311 14.06 41.23 -12.15
CA ASP A 311 14.36 39.98 -12.88
C ASP A 311 13.21 38.96 -12.79
N THR A 312 12.04 39.37 -12.28
CA THR A 312 10.89 38.48 -12.11
C THR A 312 9.70 38.97 -12.93
N LEU A 313 9.10 38.03 -13.66
CA LEU A 313 7.88 38.20 -14.45
C LEU A 313 6.84 37.20 -13.96
N VAL A 314 5.56 37.51 -14.12
CA VAL A 314 4.46 36.59 -13.83
C VAL A 314 3.55 36.47 -15.05
N ALA A 315 3.35 35.26 -15.54
CA ALA A 315 2.31 34.97 -16.52
C ALA A 315 1.05 34.53 -15.79
N THR A 316 -0.05 35.27 -15.89
CA THR A 316 -1.35 34.97 -15.24
C THR A 316 -2.38 34.59 -16.29
N TRP A 317 -3.00 33.42 -16.15
CA TRP A 317 -4.09 33.02 -17.04
C TRP A 317 -5.24 34.01 -16.96
N ARG A 318 -5.62 34.56 -18.12
CA ARG A 318 -6.82 35.37 -18.27
C ARG A 318 -7.97 34.41 -18.33
N TYR A 319 -8.65 34.24 -17.21
CA TYR A 319 -9.93 33.56 -17.17
C TYR A 319 -11.05 34.30 -17.94
N ALA A 320 -10.74 35.29 -18.77
CA ALA A 320 -11.67 36.33 -19.22
C ALA A 320 -12.60 35.94 -20.38
N ASP A 321 -12.59 34.70 -20.90
CA ASP A 321 -13.31 34.34 -22.13
C ASP A 321 -14.47 33.34 -21.95
N ALA A 322 -15.04 33.26 -20.74
CA ALA A 322 -16.31 32.57 -20.56
C ALA A 322 -17.27 33.43 -19.76
N THR A 323 -18.35 33.87 -20.41
CA THR A 323 -19.61 34.41 -19.83
C THR A 323 -20.15 33.56 -18.66
N TRP A 324 -19.64 32.34 -18.48
CA TRP A 324 -19.94 31.41 -17.40
C TRP A 324 -19.26 31.73 -16.05
N ILE A 325 -18.20 32.56 -16.04
CA ILE A 325 -17.54 32.98 -14.80
C ILE A 325 -18.47 33.81 -13.93
N ASP A 326 -19.45 34.52 -14.48
CA ASP A 326 -20.43 35.22 -13.64
C ASP A 326 -21.25 34.24 -12.80
N PHE A 327 -21.53 33.03 -13.31
CA PHE A 327 -22.19 31.96 -12.53
C PHE A 327 -21.25 31.27 -11.53
N ALA A 328 -19.99 31.03 -11.89
CA ALA A 328 -19.00 30.45 -10.97
C ALA A 328 -18.57 31.45 -9.87
N ARG A 329 -18.42 32.74 -10.19
CA ARG A 329 -18.23 33.85 -9.23
C ARG A 329 -19.47 34.06 -8.36
N ALA A 330 -20.68 33.95 -8.92
CA ALA A 330 -21.91 33.96 -8.14
C ALA A 330 -21.98 32.79 -7.13
N ARG A 331 -21.23 31.71 -7.38
CA ARG A 331 -20.99 30.60 -6.44
C ARG A 331 -19.60 30.62 -5.79
N GLY A 332 -18.87 31.74 -5.86
CA GLY A 332 -17.63 31.96 -5.12
C GLY A 332 -16.41 31.13 -5.55
N LEU A 333 -16.44 30.43 -6.69
CA LEU A 333 -15.31 29.62 -7.17
C LEU A 333 -14.31 30.50 -7.96
N HIS A 334 -13.17 30.81 -7.35
CA HIS A 334 -12.07 31.53 -8.00
C HIS A 334 -10.85 30.62 -8.14
N ARG A 335 -10.50 30.22 -9.36
CA ARG A 335 -9.22 29.55 -9.64
C ARG A 335 -8.29 30.51 -10.39
N THR A 336 -7.00 30.45 -10.09
CA THR A 336 -5.98 31.26 -10.77
C THR A 336 -4.74 30.40 -11.02
N HIS A 337 -4.28 30.38 -12.27
CA HIS A 337 -3.01 29.78 -12.67
C HIS A 337 -2.01 30.89 -12.98
N ARG A 338 -0.84 30.82 -12.37
CA ARG A 338 0.27 31.74 -12.57
C ARG A 338 1.56 30.97 -12.83
N ILE A 339 2.43 31.52 -13.67
CA ILE A 339 3.80 31.05 -13.85
C ILE A 339 4.72 32.20 -13.45
N LEU A 340 5.37 32.06 -12.29
CA LEU A 340 6.34 33.03 -11.81
C LEU A 340 7.70 32.70 -12.42
N MET A 341 8.22 33.57 -13.27
CA MET A 341 9.45 33.37 -14.03
C MET A 341 10.55 34.29 -13.49
N ARG A 342 11.67 33.71 -13.04
CA ARG A 342 12.86 34.47 -12.66
C ARG A 342 13.96 34.31 -13.71
N LEU A 343 14.51 35.43 -14.17
CA LEU A 343 15.62 35.48 -15.11
C LEU A 343 16.94 35.30 -14.35
N ASP A 344 17.83 34.44 -14.85
CA ASP A 344 19.19 34.24 -14.34
C ASP A 344 20.18 34.49 -15.49
N ASP A 345 20.76 35.69 -15.50
CA ASP A 345 21.71 36.15 -16.51
C ASP A 345 23.01 35.35 -16.49
N GLU A 346 23.56 35.04 -15.31
CA GLU A 346 24.82 34.29 -15.18
C GLU A 346 24.76 32.93 -15.87
N ARG A 347 23.58 32.28 -15.84
CA ARG A 347 23.35 30.96 -16.43
C ARG A 347 22.53 30.98 -17.72
N GLN A 348 22.14 32.17 -18.19
CA GLN A 348 21.29 32.38 -19.36
C GLN A 348 20.07 31.45 -19.33
N MET A 349 19.33 31.48 -18.22
CA MET A 349 18.17 30.62 -18.01
C MET A 349 17.00 31.31 -17.32
N VAL A 350 15.79 30.89 -17.69
CA VAL A 350 14.54 31.29 -17.04
C VAL A 350 14.10 30.16 -16.12
N ARG A 351 13.82 30.51 -14.86
CA ARG A 351 13.33 29.61 -13.82
C ARG A 351 11.86 29.87 -13.53
N PRO A 352 10.94 29.14 -14.18
CA PRO A 352 9.52 29.22 -13.88
C PRO A 352 9.17 28.40 -12.63
N ILE A 353 8.19 28.88 -11.87
CA ILE A 353 7.47 28.14 -10.84
C ILE A 353 5.98 28.23 -11.19
N ASP A 354 5.35 27.07 -11.34
CA ASP A 354 3.90 27.02 -11.53
C ASP A 354 3.21 27.25 -10.18
N GLN A 355 2.19 28.11 -10.17
CA GLN A 355 1.36 28.38 -9.00
C GLN A 355 -0.12 28.25 -9.39
N THR A 356 -0.85 27.42 -8.65
CA THR A 356 -2.30 27.30 -8.79
C THR A 356 -2.94 27.66 -7.46
N SER A 357 -3.94 28.53 -7.47
CA SER A 357 -4.74 28.85 -6.29
C SER A 357 -6.22 28.65 -6.61
N SER A 358 -6.97 28.06 -5.70
CA SER A 358 -8.42 27.95 -5.77
C SER A 358 -9.06 28.40 -4.47
N LEU A 359 -10.10 29.23 -4.59
CA LEU A 359 -11.01 29.64 -3.53
C LEU A 359 -12.40 29.10 -3.90
N ASP A 360 -13.07 28.45 -2.95
CA ASP A 360 -14.46 28.01 -3.08
C ASP A 360 -15.24 28.62 -1.92
N VAL A 361 -16.25 29.41 -2.24
CA VAL A 361 -17.16 30.04 -1.28
C VAL A 361 -18.58 29.58 -1.60
N SER A 362 -19.06 28.57 -0.87
CA SER A 362 -20.41 28.05 -1.05
C SER A 362 -21.28 28.37 0.16
N ALA A 363 -22.53 28.78 -0.07
CA ALA A 363 -23.53 28.98 0.97
C ALA A 363 -24.73 28.06 0.72
N GLY A 364 -25.02 27.18 1.67
CA GLY A 364 -26.14 26.22 1.59
C GLY A 364 -26.99 26.21 2.86
N ARG A 365 -28.07 25.41 2.86
CA ARG A 365 -28.98 25.26 4.02
C ARG A 365 -28.28 24.79 5.31
N GLY A 366 -27.04 24.30 5.23
CA GLY A 366 -26.21 23.86 6.36
C GLY A 366 -25.07 24.81 6.76
N GLY A 367 -25.02 26.04 6.21
CA GLY A 367 -23.99 27.04 6.54
C GLY A 367 -23.15 27.50 5.34
N ALA A 368 -22.21 28.42 5.61
CA ALA A 368 -21.20 28.88 4.65
C ALA A 368 -19.94 28.02 4.76
N ASN A 369 -19.44 27.53 3.62
CA ASN A 369 -18.17 26.81 3.53
C ASN A 369 -17.18 27.64 2.72
N LEU A 370 -16.03 27.92 3.33
CA LEU A 370 -14.90 28.62 2.72
C LEU A 370 -13.74 27.64 2.64
N SER A 371 -13.34 27.26 1.42
CA SER A 371 -12.15 26.45 1.20
C SER A 371 -11.13 27.17 0.32
N TRP A 372 -9.87 27.16 0.74
CA TRP A 372 -8.76 27.74 0.00
C TRP A 372 -7.66 26.69 -0.16
N ARG A 373 -7.13 26.55 -1.38
CA ARG A 373 -6.02 25.66 -1.71
C ARG A 373 -5.03 26.40 -2.60
N SER A 374 -3.74 26.31 -2.29
CA SER A 374 -2.67 26.85 -3.12
C SER A 374 -1.58 25.80 -3.29
N GLU A 375 -1.16 25.59 -4.53
CA GLU A 375 -0.18 24.60 -4.95
C GLU A 375 0.93 25.31 -5.71
N ARG A 376 2.19 24.94 -5.45
CA ARG A 376 3.37 25.46 -6.15
C ARG A 376 4.30 24.31 -6.50
N GLY A 377 4.90 24.33 -7.68
CA GLY A 377 5.90 23.33 -8.05
C GLY A 377 6.18 23.20 -9.54
N ILE A 378 6.67 22.03 -9.94
CA ILE A 378 6.94 21.66 -11.32
C ILE A 378 5.80 20.79 -11.82
N VAL A 379 5.05 21.31 -12.79
CA VAL A 379 3.99 20.54 -13.45
C VAL A 379 4.46 20.12 -14.84
N PHE A 380 4.77 18.84 -15.02
CA PHE A 380 5.24 18.30 -16.31
C PHE A 380 4.13 18.28 -17.36
N VAL A 381 2.95 17.78 -16.97
CA VAL A 381 1.77 17.67 -17.82
C VAL A 381 0.54 17.95 -16.96
N HIS A 382 -0.32 18.86 -17.40
CA HIS A 382 -1.61 19.11 -16.76
C HIS A 382 -2.64 19.48 -17.82
N ARG A 383 -3.64 18.61 -17.94
CA ARG A 383 -4.82 18.82 -18.77
C ARG A 383 -6.03 18.62 -17.87
N GLU A 384 -6.87 19.63 -17.79
CA GLU A 384 -8.12 19.58 -17.06
C GLU A 384 -9.27 19.76 -18.05
N GLN A 385 -10.21 18.82 -18.03
CA GLN A 385 -11.47 18.93 -18.75
C GLN A 385 -12.57 19.01 -17.71
N GLN A 386 -13.24 20.16 -17.61
CA GLN A 386 -14.41 20.31 -16.79
C GLN A 386 -15.61 20.54 -17.71
N ARG A 387 -16.59 19.66 -17.59
CA ARG A 387 -17.89 19.86 -18.19
C ARG A 387 -18.80 20.45 -17.13
N VAL A 388 -19.26 21.68 -17.36
CA VAL A 388 -20.18 22.32 -16.44
C VAL A 388 -21.52 22.56 -17.12
N PHE A 389 -22.58 22.24 -16.38
CA PHE A 389 -23.97 22.42 -16.80
C PHE A 389 -24.48 23.75 -16.25
N GLY A 390 -25.01 24.61 -17.11
CA GLY A 390 -25.51 25.93 -16.72
C GLY A 390 -26.31 26.59 -17.84
N LEU A 391 -27.19 27.51 -17.46
CA LEU A 391 -27.89 28.38 -18.40
C LEU A 391 -26.89 29.43 -18.91
N GLN A 392 -26.55 29.36 -20.20
CA GLN A 392 -25.67 30.32 -20.84
C GLN A 392 -26.49 31.50 -21.37
N VAL A 393 -25.92 32.70 -21.27
CA VAL A 393 -26.52 33.94 -21.76
C VAL A 393 -25.59 34.50 -22.83
N ASP A 394 -26.10 34.88 -23.99
CA ASP A 394 -25.30 35.49 -25.07
C ASP A 394 -24.89 36.94 -24.74
N GLU A 395 -24.04 37.54 -25.58
CA GLU A 395 -23.60 38.95 -25.46
C GLU A 395 -24.76 39.96 -25.44
N ARG A 396 -25.99 39.52 -25.80
CA ARG A 396 -27.21 40.33 -25.85
C ARG A 396 -28.18 40.00 -24.71
N GLY A 397 -27.78 39.19 -23.73
CA GLY A 397 -28.64 38.86 -22.59
C GLY A 397 -29.65 37.75 -22.83
N ARG A 398 -29.58 37.00 -23.94
CA ARG A 398 -30.53 35.91 -24.26
C ARG A 398 -30.02 34.57 -23.78
N LEU A 399 -30.91 33.77 -23.21
CA LEU A 399 -30.61 32.38 -22.86
C LEU A 399 -30.31 31.59 -24.14
N THR A 400 -29.15 30.94 -24.18
CA THR A 400 -28.75 30.08 -25.28
C THR A 400 -29.10 28.63 -24.97
N ASP A 401 -29.53 27.86 -25.97
CA ASP A 401 -29.95 26.45 -25.82
C ASP A 401 -28.80 25.47 -25.47
N ASN A 402 -27.57 25.97 -25.33
CA ASN A 402 -26.40 25.15 -25.05
C ASN A 402 -26.19 24.97 -23.53
N LEU A 403 -26.89 23.98 -22.95
CA LEU A 403 -26.93 23.72 -21.50
C LEU A 403 -25.66 23.09 -20.91
N SER A 404 -24.65 22.77 -21.73
CA SER A 404 -23.39 22.21 -21.25
C SER A 404 -22.21 22.80 -22.00
N TYR A 405 -21.29 23.43 -21.27
CA TYR A 405 -20.01 23.88 -21.82
C TYR A 405 -18.90 22.96 -21.32
N THR A 406 -18.04 22.53 -22.23
CA THR A 406 -16.84 21.77 -21.87
C THR A 406 -15.66 22.71 -21.97
N TYR A 407 -15.14 23.14 -20.82
CA TYR A 407 -13.90 23.89 -20.76
C TYR A 407 -12.73 22.92 -20.68
N ARG A 408 -11.71 23.17 -21.51
CA ARG A 408 -10.44 22.43 -21.48
C ARG A 408 -9.33 23.40 -21.13
N PHE A 409 -8.77 23.27 -19.93
CA PHE A 409 -7.53 23.93 -19.56
C PHE A 409 -6.36 23.03 -19.95
N ASP A 410 -5.46 23.53 -20.80
CA ASP A 410 -4.17 22.90 -21.05
C ASP A 410 -3.06 23.87 -20.62
N LEU A 411 -2.34 23.53 -19.56
CA LEU A 411 -1.24 24.37 -19.06
C LEU A 411 -0.14 24.58 -20.13
N GLN A 412 -0.05 23.69 -21.13
CA GLN A 412 0.87 23.86 -22.25
C GLN A 412 0.51 25.05 -23.14
N GLU A 413 -0.76 25.48 -23.18
CA GLU A 413 -1.15 26.70 -23.91
C GLU A 413 -0.53 27.97 -23.29
N MET A 414 -0.23 27.96 -21.99
CA MET A 414 0.60 29.00 -21.35
C MET A 414 2.09 28.80 -21.62
N LYS A 415 2.57 27.58 -21.38
CA LYS A 415 4.00 27.31 -21.33
C LYS A 415 4.66 27.36 -22.69
N ALA A 416 4.00 26.86 -23.74
CA ALA A 416 4.58 26.76 -25.08
C ALA A 416 5.07 28.12 -25.63
N PRO A 417 4.25 29.19 -25.71
CA PRO A 417 4.71 30.48 -26.21
C PRO A 417 5.83 31.10 -25.36
N LEU A 418 5.79 30.90 -24.04
CA LEU A 418 6.85 31.37 -23.13
C LEU A 418 8.17 30.62 -23.35
N ILE A 419 8.12 29.28 -23.40
CA ILE A 419 9.28 28.41 -23.67
C ILE A 419 9.89 28.75 -25.03
N GLU A 420 9.05 28.96 -26.05
CA GLU A 420 9.47 29.30 -27.40
C GLU A 420 10.18 30.66 -27.44
N ALA A 421 9.63 31.68 -26.78
CA ALA A 421 10.28 32.99 -26.65
C ALA A 421 11.65 32.88 -25.95
N VAL A 422 11.74 32.10 -24.87
CA VAL A 422 12.97 31.85 -24.09
C VAL A 422 14.03 31.15 -24.93
N THR A 423 13.66 30.02 -25.53
CA THR A 423 14.61 29.14 -26.22
C THR A 423 15.12 29.75 -27.54
N ARG A 424 14.29 30.53 -28.25
CA ARG A 424 14.74 31.33 -29.41
C ARG A 424 15.66 32.48 -29.05
N ALA A 425 15.53 33.00 -27.84
CA ALA A 425 16.40 34.05 -27.34
C ALA A 425 17.77 33.53 -26.88
N GLY A 426 18.06 32.23 -27.06
CA GLY A 426 19.31 31.59 -26.64
C GLY A 426 19.34 31.20 -25.16
N TRP A 427 18.21 31.35 -24.45
CA TRP A 427 18.11 31.03 -23.03
C TRP A 427 17.54 29.62 -22.79
N ARG A 428 17.87 29.01 -21.66
CA ARG A 428 17.31 27.71 -21.23
C ARG A 428 16.05 27.93 -20.39
N TRP A 429 15.05 27.07 -20.56
CA TRP A 429 13.90 27.02 -19.66
C TRP A 429 14.10 25.90 -18.65
N ARG A 430 14.29 26.22 -17.37
CA ARG A 430 14.53 25.22 -16.33
C ARG A 430 13.60 25.42 -15.13
N PRO A 431 12.53 24.63 -14.99
CA PRO A 431 11.59 24.75 -13.89
C PRO A 431 12.24 24.67 -12.52
N ALA A 432 11.72 25.44 -11.58
CA ALA A 432 12.15 25.42 -10.18
C ALA A 432 10.98 24.99 -9.29
N LEU A 433 11.29 24.34 -8.16
CA LEU A 433 10.28 23.98 -7.16
C LEU A 433 9.98 25.14 -6.23
N LEU A 434 11.02 25.89 -5.85
CA LEU A 434 10.93 27.05 -4.98
C LEU A 434 12.08 28.01 -5.26
N PHE A 435 11.84 29.28 -4.97
CA PHE A 435 12.89 30.29 -4.92
C PHE A 435 13.43 30.36 -3.49
N GLY A 436 14.47 29.57 -3.23
CA GLY A 436 15.05 29.45 -1.91
C GLY A 436 16.00 30.61 -1.57
N PRO A 437 16.28 30.81 -0.27
CA PRO A 437 17.35 31.69 0.17
C PRO A 437 18.70 31.26 -0.41
N ARG A 438 19.67 32.18 -0.46
CA ARG A 438 20.99 31.96 -1.07
C ARG A 438 21.70 30.69 -0.56
N TRP A 439 21.57 30.38 0.73
CA TRP A 439 22.19 29.20 1.35
C TRP A 439 21.56 27.86 0.91
N LEU A 440 20.35 27.85 0.33
CA LEU A 440 19.70 26.66 -0.24
C LEU A 440 19.91 26.52 -1.76
N ARG A 441 20.70 27.41 -2.38
CA ARG A 441 20.95 27.35 -3.82
C ARG A 441 21.64 26.07 -4.24
N TRP A 442 22.51 25.50 -3.41
CA TRP A 442 23.16 24.23 -3.71
C TRP A 442 22.14 23.09 -3.88
N LEU A 443 20.97 23.15 -3.27
CA LEU A 443 19.93 22.13 -3.43
C LEU A 443 19.00 22.46 -4.59
N THR A 444 18.66 23.73 -4.74
CA THR A 444 17.61 24.21 -5.67
C THR A 444 18.12 24.62 -7.06
N GLN A 445 19.44 24.66 -7.26
CA GLN A 445 20.09 25.06 -8.52
C GLN A 445 21.13 24.01 -8.95
#